data_AF-A0A0J7XII2-F1
#
_entry.id   AF-A0A0J7XII2-F1
#
_cell.length_a   1.000
_cell.length_b   1.000
_cell.length_c   1.000
_cell.angle_alpha   90.00
_cell.angle_beta   90.00
_cell.angle_gamma   90.00
#
_symmetry.space_group_name_H-M   'P 1'
#
loop_
_entity.id
_entity.type
_entity.pdbx_description
1 polymer ?
#
loop_
_entity_poly.entity_id
_entity_poly.type
_entity_poly.pdbx_seq_one_letter_code
_entity_poly.pdbx_strand_id
1 'polypeptide(L)'
;MIVTVLIVSIIFALAMIGLSIWANAHFRESERLPMQWRLSRSEPLSKSINWSASRILALSFTPFLAICVLGLICVGAMTLTPRPGQEWMLLPALMFIGTTFVAAHALHIWLIDKTLKHDGR
;
A
#
# COMPACT_ATOMS: atom_id res chain seq x y z
N MET A 1 16.26 13.30 -16.00
CA MET A 1 15.26 13.47 -14.92
C MET A 1 14.01 12.64 -15.15
N ILE A 2 13.30 12.79 -16.28
CA ILE A 2 12.06 12.03 -16.56
C ILE A 2 12.28 10.51 -16.53
N VAL A 3 13.33 10.02 -17.20
CA VAL A 3 13.69 8.58 -17.20
C VAL A 3 13.92 8.07 -15.77
N THR A 4 14.61 8.84 -14.93
CA THR A 4 14.86 8.51 -13.51
C THR A 4 13.55 8.40 -12.73
N VAL A 5 12.64 9.35 -12.90
CA VAL A 5 11.30 9.35 -12.27
C VAL A 5 10.51 8.11 -12.68
N LEU A 6 10.51 7.77 -13.97
CA LEU A 6 9.85 6.56 -14.46
C LEU A 6 10.44 5.29 -13.84
N ILE A 7 11.76 5.15 -13.81
CA ILE A 7 12.44 3.99 -13.22
C ILE A 7 12.07 3.86 -11.73
N VAL A 8 12.15 4.95 -10.97
CA VAL A 8 11.83 4.93 -9.53
C VAL A 8 10.35 4.59 -9.30
N SER A 9 9.43 5.18 -10.06
CA SER A 9 8.01 4.85 -9.99
C SER A 9 7.73 3.37 -10.30
N ILE A 10 8.41 2.80 -11.31
CA ILE A 10 8.29 1.38 -11.65
C ILE A 10 8.80 0.50 -10.50
N ILE A 11 9.94 0.84 -9.89
CA ILE A 11 10.48 0.11 -8.74
C ILE A 11 9.46 0.05 -7.59
N PHE A 12 8.86 1.18 -7.22
CA PHE A 12 7.84 1.21 -6.17
C PHE A 12 6.58 0.45 -6.56
N ALA A 13 6.11 0.57 -7.81
CA ALA A 13 4.96 -0.18 -8.30
C ALA A 13 5.20 -1.69 -8.22
N LEU A 14 6.38 -2.17 -8.66
CA LEU A 14 6.76 -3.57 -8.58
C LEU A 14 6.89 -4.06 -7.15
N ALA A 15 7.44 -3.25 -6.24
CA ALA A 15 7.52 -3.58 -4.82
C ALA A 15 6.13 -3.77 -4.20
N MET A 16 5.19 -2.88 -4.53
CA MET A 16 3.80 -2.97 -4.08
C MET A 16 3.10 -4.23 -4.63
N ILE A 17 3.26 -4.52 -5.92
CA ILE A 17 2.72 -5.73 -6.55
C ILE A 17 3.31 -6.99 -5.89
N GLY A 18 4.63 -7.01 -5.67
CA GLY A 18 5.32 -8.12 -5.00
C GLY A 18 4.77 -8.38 -3.59
N LEU A 19 4.58 -7.32 -2.80
CA LEU A 19 3.96 -7.41 -1.47
C LEU A 19 2.52 -7.96 -1.53
N SER A 20 1.71 -7.50 -2.48
CA SER A 20 0.34 -8.00 -2.66
C SER A 20 0.31 -9.47 -3.07
N ILE A 21 1.21 -9.91 -3.96
CA ILE A 21 1.32 -11.31 -4.38
C ILE A 21 1.74 -12.18 -3.19
N TRP A 22 2.77 -11.75 -2.46
CA TRP A 22 3.22 -12.44 -1.25
C TRP A 22 2.10 -12.54 -0.21
N ALA A 23 1.39 -11.45 0.07
CA ALA A 23 0.27 -11.44 1.01
C ALA A 23 -0.89 -12.33 0.55
N ASN A 24 -1.17 -12.38 -0.76
CA ASN A 24 -2.19 -13.27 -1.31
C ASN A 24 -1.81 -14.75 -1.15
N ALA A 25 -0.52 -15.07 -1.23
CA ALA A 25 0.00 -16.41 -0.95
C ALA A 25 0.00 -16.75 0.55
N HIS A 26 0.29 -15.77 1.41
CA HIS A 26 0.31 -15.92 2.87
C HIS A 26 -1.10 -16.13 3.44
N PHE A 27 -2.11 -15.42 2.94
CA PHE A 27 -3.50 -15.51 3.42
C PHE A 27 -4.39 -16.45 2.58
N ARG A 28 -3.83 -17.48 1.93
CA ARG A 28 -4.60 -18.38 1.03
C ARG A 28 -5.77 -19.06 1.72
N GLU A 29 -5.62 -19.39 2.99
CA GLU A 29 -6.63 -20.08 3.80
C GLU A 29 -7.82 -19.19 4.17
N SER A 30 -7.70 -17.86 4.00
CA SER A 30 -8.76 -16.88 4.27
C SER A 30 -9.31 -16.28 2.98
N GLU A 31 -10.57 -16.60 2.62
CA GLU A 31 -11.23 -15.99 1.45
C GLU A 31 -11.57 -14.50 1.65
N ARG A 32 -11.83 -14.11 2.90
CA ARG A 32 -12.17 -12.75 3.30
C ARG A 32 -11.19 -12.25 4.36
N LEU A 33 -10.70 -11.04 4.17
CA LEU A 33 -9.77 -10.40 5.10
C LEU A 33 -10.51 -9.37 5.97
N PRO A 34 -10.21 -9.30 7.27
CA PRO A 34 -10.77 -8.29 8.16
C PRO A 34 -10.26 -6.90 7.74
N MET A 35 -11.18 -5.96 7.56
CA MET A 35 -10.86 -4.56 7.26
C MET A 35 -10.85 -3.66 8.50
N GLN A 36 -11.46 -4.12 9.59
CA GLN A 36 -11.38 -3.45 10.89
C GLN A 36 -10.22 -4.03 11.68
N TRP A 37 -9.21 -3.20 11.94
CA TRP A 37 -8.03 -3.59 12.72
C TRP A 37 -8.27 -3.32 14.21
N ARG A 38 -8.08 -4.33 15.05
CA ARG A 38 -8.09 -4.14 16.52
C ARG A 38 -6.69 -3.75 16.99
N LEU A 39 -6.51 -2.48 17.31
CA LEU A 39 -5.28 -1.98 17.96
C LEU A 39 -5.28 -2.23 19.48
N SER A 40 -6.46 -2.37 20.10
CA SER A 40 -6.59 -2.56 21.55
C SER A 40 -6.43 -4.02 21.97
N ARG A 41 -5.60 -4.24 23.00
CA ARG A 41 -5.38 -5.51 23.70
C ARG A 41 -6.51 -5.85 24.69
N SER A 42 -7.49 -4.96 24.89
CA SER A 42 -8.59 -5.20 25.84
C SER A 42 -9.56 -6.27 25.34
N GLU A 43 -9.75 -7.27 26.19
CA GLU A 43 -10.63 -8.46 26.12
C GLU A 43 -12.08 -8.21 25.63
N PRO A 44 -12.82 -9.28 25.26
CA PRO A 44 -13.84 -9.24 24.22
C PRO A 44 -15.19 -8.75 24.74
N LEU A 45 -15.72 -7.68 24.14
CA LEU A 45 -17.14 -7.34 24.25
C LEU A 45 -17.91 -7.48 22.93
N SER A 46 -17.24 -7.87 21.83
CA SER A 46 -17.96 -8.25 20.60
C SER A 46 -17.10 -9.10 19.68
N LYS A 47 -17.60 -10.29 19.34
CA LYS A 47 -17.01 -11.26 18.40
C LYS A 47 -17.29 -10.91 16.93
N SER A 48 -17.63 -9.65 16.64
CA SER A 48 -18.15 -9.25 15.33
C SER A 48 -17.14 -8.37 14.59
N ILE A 49 -16.33 -9.00 13.74
CA ILE A 49 -15.74 -8.29 12.61
C ILE A 49 -16.92 -7.94 11.69
N ASN A 50 -17.47 -6.73 11.83
CA ASN A 50 -18.61 -6.31 11.01
C ASN A 50 -18.19 -5.99 9.57
N TRP A 51 -16.89 -5.79 9.31
CA TRP A 51 -16.39 -5.46 7.98
C TRP A 51 -15.23 -6.35 7.53
N SER A 52 -15.51 -7.19 6.53
CA SER A 52 -14.54 -7.98 5.80
C SER A 52 -14.66 -7.70 4.31
N ALA A 53 -13.54 -7.76 3.59
CA ALA A 53 -13.51 -7.62 2.15
C ALA A 53 -12.96 -8.91 1.51
N SER A 54 -13.26 -9.13 0.23
CA SER A 54 -12.63 -10.22 -0.51
C SER A 54 -11.12 -10.01 -0.54
N ARG A 55 -10.35 -11.10 -0.39
CA ARG A 55 -8.87 -11.05 -0.37
C ARG A 55 -8.29 -10.30 -1.55
N ILE A 56 -8.85 -10.50 -2.74
CA ILE A 56 -8.39 -9.83 -3.97
C ILE A 56 -8.56 -8.32 -3.84
N LEU A 57 -9.75 -7.86 -3.44
CA LEU A 57 -10.04 -6.42 -3.34
C LEU A 57 -9.24 -5.77 -2.21
N ALA A 58 -9.08 -6.49 -1.10
CA ALA A 58 -8.30 -6.05 0.05
C ALA A 58 -6.83 -5.81 -0.27
N LEU A 59 -6.22 -6.70 -1.06
CA LEU A 59 -4.79 -6.66 -1.37
C LEU A 59 -4.48 -5.85 -2.63
N SER A 60 -5.44 -5.67 -3.55
CA SER A 60 -5.25 -4.93 -4.79
C SER A 60 -5.53 -3.43 -4.69
N PHE A 61 -6.28 -2.99 -3.68
CA PHE A 61 -6.66 -1.58 -3.57
C PHE A 61 -5.46 -0.65 -3.38
N THR A 62 -4.60 -0.93 -2.40
CA THR A 62 -3.41 -0.11 -2.11
C THR A 62 -2.40 -0.07 -3.27
N PRO A 63 -1.99 -1.19 -3.91
CA PRO A 63 -1.07 -1.12 -5.05
C PRO A 63 -1.70 -0.39 -6.24
N PHE A 64 -3.00 -0.56 -6.49
CA PHE A 64 -3.70 0.19 -7.54
C PHE A 64 -3.65 1.70 -7.29
N LEU A 65 -4.00 2.13 -6.07
CA LEU A 65 -3.93 3.53 -5.67
C LEU A 65 -2.51 4.10 -5.80
N ALA A 66 -1.50 3.33 -5.36
CA ALA A 66 -0.10 3.73 -5.50
C ALA A 66 0.29 3.92 -6.97
N ILE A 67 -0.06 2.98 -7.85
CA ILE A 67 0.20 3.08 -9.30
C ILE A 67 -0.46 4.32 -9.90
N CYS A 68 -1.72 4.62 -9.55
CA CYS A 68 -2.39 5.82 -10.02
C CYS A 68 -1.67 7.10 -9.57
N VAL A 69 -1.29 7.20 -8.29
CA VAL A 69 -0.60 8.38 -7.76
C VAL A 69 0.79 8.53 -8.37
N LEU A 70 1.58 7.46 -8.47
CA LEU A 70 2.88 7.48 -9.12
C LEU A 70 2.77 7.83 -10.61
N GLY A 71 1.74 7.33 -11.29
CA GLY A 71 1.43 7.69 -12.68
C GLY A 71 1.13 9.18 -12.84
N LEU A 72 0.33 9.76 -11.95
CA LEU A 72 0.06 11.20 -11.94
C LEU A 72 1.33 12.03 -11.70
N ILE A 73 2.23 11.57 -10.82
CA ILE A 73 3.54 12.21 -10.61
C ILE A 73 4.38 12.15 -11.89
N CYS A 74 4.42 11.01 -12.59
CA CYS A 74 5.11 10.88 -13.87
C CYS A 74 4.53 11.82 -14.94
N VAL A 75 3.21 11.90 -15.06
CA VAL A 75 2.54 12.84 -15.99
C VAL A 75 2.90 14.28 -15.63
N GLY A 76 2.82 14.65 -14.34
CA GLY A 76 3.20 15.98 -13.86
C GLY A 76 4.67 16.31 -14.17
N ALA A 77 5.58 15.34 -14.04
CA ALA A 77 6.99 15.50 -14.39
C ALA A 77 7.22 15.75 -15.89
N MET A 78 6.28 15.35 -16.76
CA MET A 78 6.35 15.56 -18.21
C MET A 78 5.64 16.85 -18.67
N THR A 79 4.62 17.30 -17.93
CA THR A 79 3.74 18.40 -18.37
C THR A 79 3.94 19.70 -17.59
N LEU A 80 4.51 19.64 -16.39
CA LEU A 80 4.69 20.82 -15.53
C LEU A 80 6.14 21.30 -15.54
N THR A 81 6.30 22.63 -15.56
CA THR A 81 7.60 23.27 -15.35
C THR A 81 7.85 23.47 -13.85
N PRO A 82 9.02 23.06 -13.32
CA PRO A 82 9.38 23.33 -11.93
C PRO A 82 9.37 24.83 -11.64
N ARG A 83 8.89 25.23 -10.46
CA ARG A 83 9.05 26.60 -9.97
C ARG A 83 10.50 26.83 -9.58
N PRO A 84 11.01 28.09 -9.65
CA PRO A 84 12.34 28.42 -9.15
C PRO A 84 12.55 27.90 -7.72
N GLY A 85 13.65 27.19 -7.48
CA GLY A 85 13.97 26.58 -6.19
C GLY A 85 13.37 25.19 -5.93
N GLN A 86 12.56 24.63 -6.84
CA GLN A 86 11.96 23.29 -6.71
C GLN A 86 12.53 22.24 -7.68
N GLU A 87 13.52 22.61 -8.48
CA GLU A 87 14.11 21.78 -9.55
C GLU A 87 14.58 20.40 -9.07
N TRP A 88 15.05 20.32 -7.82
CA TRP A 88 15.59 19.10 -7.22
C TRP A 88 14.62 18.38 -6.29
N MET A 89 13.40 18.91 -6.08
CA MET A 89 12.46 18.42 -5.07
C MET A 89 11.65 17.22 -5.55
N LEU A 90 11.54 17.03 -6.87
CA LEU A 90 10.72 15.97 -7.46
C LEU A 90 11.19 14.57 -7.05
N LEU A 91 12.49 14.27 -7.13
CA LEU A 91 13.02 12.95 -6.78
C LEU A 91 12.89 12.64 -5.28
N PRO A 92 13.29 13.54 -4.34
CA PRO A 92 13.05 13.34 -2.91
C PRO A 92 11.57 13.15 -2.57
N ALA A 93 10.67 13.95 -3.16
CA ALA A 93 9.24 13.82 -2.94
C ALA A 93 8.71 12.47 -3.44
N LEU A 94 9.13 12.04 -4.64
CA LEU A 94 8.77 10.74 -5.19
C LEU A 94 9.26 9.58 -4.29
N MET A 95 10.49 9.66 -3.80
CA MET A 95 11.05 8.66 -2.88
C MET A 95 10.24 8.62 -1.58
N PHE A 96 9.94 9.78 -0.99
CA PHE A 96 9.17 9.86 0.25
C PHE A 96 7.76 9.29 0.09
N ILE A 97 7.06 9.67 -0.99
CA ILE A 97 5.71 9.18 -1.29
C ILE A 97 5.73 7.68 -1.56
N GLY A 98 6.64 7.19 -2.40
CA GLY A 98 6.79 5.76 -2.71
C GLY A 98 7.08 4.92 -1.48
N THR A 99 8.03 5.35 -0.64
CA THR A 99 8.34 4.69 0.63
C THR A 99 7.14 4.69 1.57
N THR A 100 6.37 5.79 1.63
CA THR A 100 5.16 5.86 2.45
C THR A 100 4.11 4.85 2.00
N PHE A 101 3.89 4.69 0.69
CA PHE A 101 2.98 3.66 0.16
C PHE A 101 3.43 2.25 0.55
N VAL A 102 4.71 1.92 0.38
CA VAL A 102 5.27 0.62 0.74
C VAL A 102 5.12 0.36 2.24
N ALA A 103 5.47 1.33 3.08
CA ALA A 103 5.35 1.21 4.53
C ALA A 103 3.90 1.05 4.99
N ALA A 104 2.98 1.85 4.43
CA ALA A 104 1.55 1.75 4.73
C ALA A 104 0.97 0.41 4.29
N HIS A 105 1.37 -0.12 3.13
CA HIS A 105 0.90 -1.41 2.66
C HIS A 105 1.45 -2.58 3.49
N ALA A 106 2.73 -2.53 3.85
CA ALA A 106 3.32 -3.50 4.77
C ALA A 106 2.64 -3.47 6.14
N LEU A 107 2.37 -2.27 6.68
CA LEU A 107 1.63 -2.09 7.92
C LEU A 107 0.21 -2.66 7.82
N HIS A 108 -0.48 -2.42 6.70
CA HIS A 108 -1.81 -2.97 6.44
C HIS A 108 -1.80 -4.50 6.46
N ILE A 109 -0.86 -5.13 5.77
CA ILE A 109 -0.70 -6.59 5.77
C ILE A 109 -0.40 -7.12 7.18
N TRP A 110 0.48 -6.44 7.92
CA TRP A 110 0.81 -6.81 9.30
C TRP A 110 -0.40 -6.72 10.25
N LEU A 111 -1.24 -5.70 10.11
CA LEU A 111 -2.45 -5.56 10.91
C LEU A 111 -3.46 -6.67 10.61
N ILE A 112 -3.56 -7.10 9.35
CA ILE A 112 -4.40 -8.25 8.95
C ILE A 112 -3.87 -9.53 9.62
N ASP A 113 -2.58 -9.82 9.47
CA ASP A 113 -1.95 -11.01 10.06
C ASP A 113 -2.11 -11.04 11.60
N LYS A 114 -1.92 -9.90 12.25
CA LYS A 114 -2.12 -9.75 13.70
C LYS A 114 -3.57 -10.02 14.11
N THR A 115 -4.53 -9.55 13.32
CA THR A 115 -5.96 -9.74 13.60
C THR A 115 -6.37 -11.20 13.42
N LEU A 116 -5.88 -11.87 12.37
CA LEU A 116 -6.15 -13.29 12.12
C LEU A 116 -5.60 -14.18 13.25
N LYS A 117 -4.34 -13.95 13.66
CA LYS A 117 -3.71 -14.67 14.78
C LYS A 117 -4.47 -14.53 16.10
N HIS A 118 -5.02 -13.34 16.36
CA HIS A 118 -5.81 -13.10 17.58
C HIS A 118 -7.14 -13.85 17.56
N ASP A 119 -7.76 -14.00 16.39
CA ASP A 119 -9.05 -14.68 16.24
C ASP A 119 -8.92 -16.21 16.12
N GLY A 120 -7.70 -16.74 16.29
CA GLY A 120 -7.40 -18.18 16.28
C GLY A 120 -7.57 -18.82 14.90
N ARG A 121 -7.43 -18.03 13.83
CA ARG A 121 -7.49 -18.47 12.43
C ARG A 121 -6.12 -18.41 11.77
#